data_AF-A0A4Q7VK88-F1
#
_entry.id   AF-A0A4Q7VK88-F1
#
_cell.length_a   1.000
_cell.length_b   1.000
_cell.length_c   1.000
_cell.angle_alpha   90.00
_cell.angle_beta   90.00
_cell.angle_gamma   90.00
#
_symmetry.space_group_name_H-M   'P 1'
#
loop_
_entity.id
_entity.type
_entity.pdbx_description
1 polymer ?
#
loop_
_entity_poly.entity_id
_entity_poly.type
_entity_poly.pdbx_seq_one_letter_code
_entity_poly.pdbx_strand_id
1 'polypeptide(L)'
;MKEYKKVVSAIQNEELISYLEGKGAYKIDLHHWVGAKIPTDITRVLSEGIYIAFRKEPKLDVKKRFEEALISMMDKELFDLYLVTKYTYVQILNEIKYQDSPFSIDWDNILPKLRFSLIRNEDKLRSYFEWEGEGEENGVWEEISRINRMCFEKCKISFF
;
A
#
# COMPACT_ATOMS: atom_id res chain seq x y z
N MET A 1 18.59 -3.76 -5.64
CA MET A 1 18.37 -4.63 -6.83
C MET A 1 17.61 -5.92 -6.53
N LYS A 2 17.65 -6.47 -5.31
CA LYS A 2 16.94 -7.72 -4.96
C LYS A 2 15.41 -7.58 -5.07
N GLU A 3 14.86 -6.47 -4.60
CA GLU A 3 13.39 -6.26 -4.55
C GLU A 3 12.77 -6.06 -5.93
N TYR A 4 13.40 -5.28 -6.80
CA TYR A 4 13.05 -5.20 -8.23
C TYR A 4 12.89 -6.57 -8.90
N LYS A 5 13.81 -7.51 -8.67
CA LYS A 5 13.72 -8.87 -9.27
C LYS A 5 12.50 -9.63 -8.76
N LYS A 6 12.14 -9.43 -7.48
CA LYS A 6 10.92 -10.02 -6.90
C LYS A 6 9.67 -9.46 -7.57
N VAL A 7 9.60 -8.15 -7.83
CA VAL A 7 8.46 -7.54 -8.56
C VAL A 7 8.31 -8.15 -9.95
N VAL A 8 9.40 -8.23 -10.71
CA VAL A 8 9.36 -8.80 -12.07
C VAL A 8 8.87 -10.24 -12.04
N SER A 9 9.40 -11.06 -11.13
CA SER A 9 8.95 -12.45 -10.95
C SER A 9 7.48 -12.51 -10.54
N ALA A 10 7.05 -11.68 -9.58
CA ALA A 10 5.67 -11.66 -9.11
C ALA A 10 4.70 -11.26 -10.22
N ILE A 11 5.06 -10.29 -11.07
CA ILE A 11 4.24 -9.91 -12.23
C ILE A 11 4.16 -11.06 -13.24
N GLN A 12 5.28 -11.72 -13.54
CA GLN A 12 5.33 -12.83 -14.51
C GLN A 12 4.56 -14.06 -14.05
N ASN A 13 4.49 -14.29 -12.72
CA ASN A 13 3.79 -15.41 -12.12
C ASN A 13 2.35 -15.07 -11.68
N GLU A 14 1.85 -13.86 -11.96
CA GLU A 14 0.53 -13.37 -11.49
C GLU A 14 0.38 -13.30 -9.96
N GLU A 15 1.49 -13.11 -9.24
CA GLU A 15 1.60 -13.08 -7.78
C GLU A 15 1.84 -11.66 -7.22
N LEU A 16 1.52 -10.61 -7.98
CA LEU A 16 1.78 -9.22 -7.56
C LEU A 16 1.12 -8.89 -6.21
N ILE A 17 -0.08 -9.38 -5.95
CA ILE A 17 -0.76 -9.17 -4.66
C ILE A 17 0.02 -9.83 -3.52
N SER A 18 0.45 -11.09 -3.67
CA SER A 18 1.31 -11.77 -2.68
C SER A 18 2.61 -10.99 -2.41
N TYR A 19 3.14 -10.31 -3.42
CA TYR A 19 4.29 -9.43 -3.27
C TYR A 19 3.98 -8.18 -2.45
N LEU A 20 2.86 -7.51 -2.72
CA LEU A 20 2.41 -6.34 -1.94
C LEU A 20 2.04 -6.69 -0.50
N GLU A 21 1.50 -7.89 -0.28
CA GLU A 21 1.24 -8.43 1.06
C GLU A 21 2.51 -8.83 1.81
N GLY A 22 3.65 -8.96 1.11
CA GLY A 22 4.90 -9.45 1.68
C GLY A 22 4.84 -10.93 2.09
N LYS A 23 4.03 -11.76 1.43
CA LYS A 23 3.88 -13.17 1.77
C LYS A 23 5.08 -14.00 1.31
N GLY A 24 5.46 -14.98 2.14
CA GLY A 24 6.49 -15.96 1.82
C GLY A 24 7.82 -15.33 1.39
N ALA A 25 8.30 -15.71 0.20
CA ALA A 25 9.57 -15.24 -0.35
C ALA A 25 9.58 -13.74 -0.72
N TYR A 26 8.40 -13.10 -0.77
CA TYR A 26 8.29 -11.70 -1.14
C TYR A 26 8.49 -10.73 0.02
N LYS A 27 8.48 -11.21 1.27
CA LYS A 27 8.69 -10.37 2.45
C LYS A 27 9.94 -9.50 2.31
N ILE A 28 9.77 -8.21 2.61
CA ILE A 28 10.86 -7.24 2.74
C ILE A 28 10.91 -6.83 4.20
N ASP A 29 11.96 -7.26 4.89
CA ASP A 29 12.11 -6.96 6.31
C ASP A 29 12.33 -5.46 6.52
N LEU A 30 11.69 -4.97 7.57
CA LEU A 30 11.91 -3.64 8.13
C LEU A 30 13.35 -3.50 8.60
N HIS A 31 13.84 -2.26 8.58
CA HIS A 31 15.05 -1.95 9.33
C HIS A 31 14.80 -2.20 10.83
N HIS A 32 15.77 -2.76 11.55
CA HIS A 32 15.63 -3.17 12.96
C HIS A 32 15.32 -2.02 13.94
N TRP A 33 15.43 -0.77 13.51
CA TRP A 33 15.08 0.41 14.31
C TRP A 33 13.61 0.84 14.15
N VAL A 34 12.90 0.27 13.17
CA VAL A 34 11.50 0.58 12.90
C VAL A 34 10.64 -0.24 13.85
N GLY A 35 10.08 0.42 14.86
CA GLY A 35 9.17 -0.19 15.84
C GLY A 35 7.75 -0.48 15.32
N ALA A 36 7.56 -0.51 14.00
CA ALA A 36 6.26 -0.71 13.39
C ALA A 36 5.96 -2.19 13.17
N LYS A 37 4.78 -2.66 13.58
CA LYS A 37 4.34 -4.04 13.32
C LYS A 37 3.64 -4.13 11.97
N ILE A 38 4.42 -4.13 10.89
CA ILE A 38 3.89 -4.17 9.51
C ILE A 38 4.37 -5.44 8.78
N PRO A 39 3.59 -5.96 7.80
CA PRO A 39 3.91 -7.22 7.15
C PRO A 39 5.16 -7.15 6.26
N THR A 40 5.42 -5.98 5.67
CA THR A 40 6.53 -5.72 4.75
C THR A 40 6.89 -4.24 4.74
N ASP A 41 8.13 -3.90 4.40
CA ASP A 41 8.57 -2.52 4.24
C ASP A 41 7.99 -1.89 2.96
N ILE A 42 6.85 -1.20 3.10
CA ILE A 42 6.09 -0.57 2.02
C ILE A 42 6.93 0.46 1.25
N THR A 43 7.77 1.24 1.94
CA THR A 43 8.61 2.26 1.31
C THR A 43 9.63 1.60 0.38
N ARG A 44 10.23 0.48 0.81
CA ARG A 44 11.17 -0.29 -0.02
C ARG A 44 10.45 -1.08 -1.11
N VAL A 45 9.25 -1.60 -0.84
CA VAL A 45 8.41 -2.23 -1.87
C VAL A 45 8.21 -1.28 -3.06
N LEU A 46 7.88 -0.02 -2.79
CA LEU A 46 7.70 0.99 -3.82
C LEU A 46 9.04 1.41 -4.45
N SER A 47 9.96 1.95 -3.65
CA SER A 47 11.17 2.61 -4.16
C SER A 47 12.22 1.66 -4.73
N GLU A 48 12.42 0.48 -4.13
CA GLU A 48 13.41 -0.52 -4.59
C GLU A 48 12.79 -1.61 -5.48
N GLY A 49 11.46 -1.70 -5.51
CA GLY A 49 10.69 -2.68 -6.28
C GLY A 49 9.94 -2.03 -7.44
N ILE A 50 8.71 -1.57 -7.16
CA ILE A 50 7.73 -1.13 -8.17
C ILE A 50 8.30 -0.01 -9.06
N TYR A 51 8.94 0.99 -8.46
CA TYR A 51 9.48 2.15 -9.19
C TYR A 51 10.63 1.76 -10.12
N ILE A 52 11.50 0.85 -9.67
CA ILE A 52 12.60 0.34 -10.50
C ILE A 52 12.04 -0.52 -11.64
N ALA A 53 11.07 -1.40 -11.36
CA ALA A 53 10.44 -2.23 -12.37
C ALA A 53 9.75 -1.37 -13.44
N PHE A 54 9.02 -0.32 -13.04
CA PHE A 54 8.41 0.62 -13.97
C PHE A 54 9.43 1.25 -14.92
N ARG A 55 10.59 1.69 -14.41
CA ARG A 55 11.64 2.33 -15.25
C ARG A 55 12.37 1.34 -16.15
N LYS A 56 12.59 0.11 -15.69
CA LYS A 56 13.44 -0.88 -16.39
C LYS A 56 12.68 -1.81 -17.32
N GLU A 57 11.40 -2.05 -17.05
CA GLU A 57 10.60 -3.06 -17.74
C GLU A 57 9.33 -2.45 -18.34
N PRO A 58 9.45 -1.57 -19.35
CA PRO A 58 8.30 -0.87 -19.94
C PRO A 58 7.26 -1.83 -20.52
N LYS A 59 7.65 -3.05 -20.90
CA LYS A 59 6.75 -4.08 -21.45
C LYS A 59 5.86 -4.76 -20.41
N LEU A 60 6.10 -4.55 -19.11
CA LEU A 60 5.34 -5.20 -18.04
C LEU A 60 4.11 -4.41 -17.60
N ASP A 61 3.89 -3.19 -18.12
CA ASP A 61 2.78 -2.32 -17.73
C ASP A 61 2.64 -2.16 -16.20
N VAL A 62 3.78 -2.00 -15.52
CA VAL A 62 3.88 -2.07 -14.04
C VAL A 62 2.89 -1.15 -13.34
N LYS A 63 2.73 0.10 -13.82
CA LYS A 63 1.75 1.06 -13.27
C LYS A 63 0.34 0.47 -13.28
N LYS A 64 -0.11 0.03 -14.45
CA LYS A 64 -1.47 -0.49 -14.66
C LYS A 64 -1.72 -1.71 -13.76
N ARG A 65 -0.79 -2.66 -13.73
CA ARG A 65 -0.90 -3.86 -12.88
C ARG A 65 -0.91 -3.52 -11.39
N PHE A 66 -0.15 -2.51 -10.99
CA PHE A 66 -0.15 -2.04 -9.61
C PHE A 66 -1.50 -1.41 -9.25
N GLU A 67 -2.07 -0.55 -10.10
CA GLU A 67 -3.42 0.02 -9.92
C GLU A 67 -4.49 -1.07 -9.83
N GLU A 68 -4.46 -2.04 -10.75
CA GLU A 68 -5.37 -3.20 -10.75
C GLU A 68 -5.24 -4.05 -9.47
N ALA A 69 -4.01 -4.25 -8.98
CA ALA A 69 -3.76 -4.97 -7.74
C ALA A 69 -4.34 -4.22 -6.53
N LEU A 70 -4.14 -2.90 -6.43
CA LEU A 70 -4.72 -2.09 -5.35
C LEU A 70 -6.25 -2.19 -5.36
N ILE A 71 -6.87 -2.04 -6.54
CA ILE A 71 -8.33 -2.17 -6.71
C ILE A 71 -8.82 -3.55 -6.28
N SER A 72 -8.13 -4.62 -6.67
CA SER A 72 -8.47 -5.99 -6.30
C SER A 72 -8.37 -6.23 -4.79
N MET A 73 -7.32 -5.70 -4.16
CA MET A 73 -7.07 -5.83 -2.72
C MET A 73 -8.16 -5.15 -1.86
N MET A 74 -8.73 -4.03 -2.33
CA MET A 74 -9.81 -3.32 -1.60
C MET A 74 -11.08 -4.15 -1.36
N ASP A 75 -11.30 -5.21 -2.14
CA ASP A 75 -12.50 -6.06 -2.08
C ASP A 75 -12.25 -7.44 -1.44
N LYS A 76 -11.02 -7.70 -0.95
CA LYS A 76 -10.61 -8.99 -0.37
C LYS A 76 -10.78 -9.00 1.16
N GLU A 77 -9.68 -9.00 1.90
CA GLU A 77 -9.66 -9.11 3.35
C GLU A 77 -9.40 -7.75 4.03
N LEU A 78 -9.71 -7.65 5.32
CA LEU A 78 -9.44 -6.43 6.11
C LEU A 78 -7.95 -6.06 6.11
N PHE A 79 -7.09 -7.07 6.12
CA PHE A 79 -5.64 -6.92 5.99
C PHE A 79 -5.24 -6.24 4.67
N ASP A 80 -5.82 -6.68 3.56
CA ASP A 80 -5.56 -6.11 2.23
C ASP A 80 -6.00 -4.65 2.17
N LEU A 81 -7.19 -4.34 2.70
CA LEU A 81 -7.73 -2.98 2.74
C LEU A 81 -6.82 -2.04 3.53
N TYR A 82 -6.36 -2.47 4.71
CA TYR A 82 -5.37 -1.74 5.51
C TYR A 82 -4.06 -1.51 4.73
N LEU A 83 -3.53 -2.53 4.06
CA LEU A 83 -2.33 -2.40 3.23
C LEU A 83 -2.52 -1.40 2.10
N VAL A 84 -3.65 -1.44 1.41
CA VAL A 84 -3.98 -0.50 0.33
C VAL A 84 -4.04 0.93 0.86
N THR A 85 -4.55 1.17 2.08
CA THR A 85 -4.50 2.49 2.72
C THR A 85 -3.07 2.97 2.88
N LYS A 86 -2.15 2.11 3.35
CA LYS A 86 -0.73 2.47 3.49
C LYS A 86 -0.04 2.70 2.15
N TYR A 87 -0.27 1.84 1.16
CA TYR A 87 0.27 2.04 -0.19
C TYR A 87 -0.20 3.35 -0.80
N THR A 88 -1.51 3.63 -0.70
CA THR A 88 -2.11 4.89 -1.16
C THR A 88 -1.45 6.09 -0.51
N TYR A 89 -1.30 6.06 0.82
CA TYR A 89 -0.65 7.15 1.55
C TYR A 89 0.80 7.39 1.12
N VAL A 90 1.62 6.34 1.11
CA VAL A 90 3.05 6.47 0.76
C VAL A 90 3.21 6.90 -0.70
N GLN A 91 2.39 6.37 -1.60
CA GLN A 91 2.40 6.75 -3.01
C GLN A 91 2.01 8.23 -3.20
N ILE A 92 0.93 8.71 -2.55
CA ILE A 92 0.52 10.12 -2.61
C ILE A 92 1.61 11.04 -2.08
N LEU A 93 2.27 10.67 -0.98
CA LEU A 93 3.41 11.45 -0.47
C LEU A 93 4.55 11.52 -1.49
N ASN A 94 4.89 10.39 -2.11
CA ASN A 94 5.96 10.34 -3.11
C ASN A 94 5.61 11.12 -4.38
N GLU A 95 4.34 11.16 -4.78
CA GLU A 95 3.88 11.93 -5.94
C GLU A 95 3.82 13.44 -5.66
N ILE A 96 3.21 13.83 -4.53
CA ILE A 96 2.86 15.24 -4.25
C ILE A 96 3.91 15.95 -3.39
N LYS A 97 4.33 15.30 -2.29
CA LYS A 97 5.15 15.96 -1.26
C LYS A 97 6.64 15.84 -1.54
N TYR A 98 7.10 14.65 -1.93
CA TYR A 98 8.52 14.36 -2.13
C TYR A 98 8.95 14.42 -3.60
N GLN A 99 8.01 14.24 -4.54
CA GLN A 99 8.29 14.22 -5.98
C GLN A 99 9.28 13.12 -6.41
N ASP A 100 9.25 12.00 -5.68
CA ASP A 100 10.13 10.84 -5.88
C ASP A 100 9.47 9.69 -6.66
N SER A 101 8.16 9.78 -6.91
CA SER A 101 7.44 8.76 -7.69
C SER A 101 7.73 8.90 -9.20
N PRO A 102 8.06 7.81 -9.91
CA PRO A 102 8.29 7.85 -11.37
C PRO A 102 6.99 7.85 -12.21
N PHE A 103 5.84 7.66 -11.58
CA PHE A 103 4.53 7.69 -12.23
C PHE A 103 3.49 8.28 -11.27
N SER A 104 2.37 8.73 -11.82
CA SER A 104 1.20 9.14 -11.04
C SER A 104 0.08 8.15 -11.20
N ILE A 105 -0.55 7.80 -10.09
CA ILE A 105 -1.72 6.93 -10.06
C ILE A 105 -2.99 7.71 -10.43
N ASP A 106 -3.94 7.03 -11.04
CA ASP A 106 -5.28 7.55 -11.30
C ASP A 106 -6.12 7.62 -10.02
N TRP A 107 -5.84 8.63 -9.19
CA TRP A 107 -6.50 8.82 -7.90
C TRP A 107 -7.98 9.17 -8.02
N ASP A 108 -8.41 9.76 -9.13
CA ASP A 108 -9.82 10.06 -9.39
C ASP A 108 -10.66 8.78 -9.45
N ASN A 109 -10.06 7.68 -9.93
CA ASN A 109 -10.71 6.36 -9.95
C ASN A 109 -10.46 5.54 -8.67
N ILE A 110 -9.27 5.62 -8.07
CA ILE A 110 -8.90 4.76 -6.94
C ILE A 110 -9.45 5.28 -5.59
N LEU A 111 -9.41 6.60 -5.34
CA LEU A 111 -9.83 7.15 -4.05
C LEU A 111 -11.32 6.95 -3.74
N PRO A 112 -12.26 7.12 -4.69
CA PRO A 112 -13.67 6.85 -4.40
C PRO A 112 -13.92 5.40 -4.00
N LYS A 113 -13.23 4.44 -4.64
CA LYS A 113 -13.35 3.02 -4.30
C LYS A 113 -12.74 2.73 -2.92
N LEU A 114 -11.55 3.27 -2.64
CA LEU A 114 -10.92 3.14 -1.33
C LEU A 114 -11.83 3.69 -0.22
N ARG A 115 -12.38 4.90 -0.42
CA ARG A 115 -13.33 5.53 0.51
C ARG A 115 -14.52 4.61 0.79
N PHE A 116 -15.16 4.11 -0.26
CA PHE A 116 -16.31 3.23 -0.13
C PHE A 116 -15.94 1.95 0.65
N SER A 117 -14.82 1.30 0.32
CA SER A 117 -14.37 0.10 1.01
C SER A 117 -14.04 0.35 2.48
N LEU A 118 -13.41 1.48 2.81
CA LEU A 118 -13.12 1.87 4.19
C LEU A 118 -14.38 2.10 5.02
N ILE A 119 -15.30 2.94 4.53
CA ILE A 119 -16.55 3.26 5.24
C ILE A 119 -17.39 2.00 5.43
N ARG A 120 -17.50 1.16 4.38
CA ARG A 120 -18.28 -0.09 4.44
C ARG A 120 -17.74 -1.09 5.47
N ASN A 121 -16.43 -1.07 5.75
CA ASN A 121 -15.78 -2.01 6.65
C ASN A 121 -15.30 -1.39 7.97
N GLU A 122 -15.71 -0.15 8.27
CA GLU A 122 -15.22 0.61 9.44
C GLU A 122 -15.36 -0.19 10.75
N ASP A 123 -16.55 -0.70 11.08
CA ASP A 123 -16.78 -1.49 12.30
C ASP A 123 -15.89 -2.73 12.41
N LYS A 124 -15.61 -3.37 11.27
CA LYS A 124 -14.72 -4.54 11.22
C LYS A 124 -13.26 -4.14 11.40
N LEU A 125 -12.85 -3.01 10.82
CA LEU A 125 -11.50 -2.47 11.00
C LEU A 125 -11.28 -2.00 12.44
N ARG A 126 -12.32 -1.45 13.09
CA ARG A 126 -12.31 -1.06 14.51
C ARG A 126 -12.12 -2.24 15.46
N SER A 127 -12.47 -3.44 15.02
CA SER A 127 -12.35 -4.69 15.79
C SER A 127 -11.22 -5.60 15.29
N TYR A 128 -10.37 -5.12 14.37
CA TYR A 128 -9.23 -5.87 13.84
C TYR A 128 -7.92 -5.43 14.54
N PHE A 129 -7.43 -6.26 15.46
CA PHE A 129 -6.30 -5.95 16.36
C PHE A 129 -4.96 -6.59 15.93
N GLU A 130 -4.82 -6.91 14.65
CA GLU A 130 -3.53 -7.38 14.11
C GLU A 130 -2.68 -6.20 13.63
N TRP A 131 -1.38 -6.44 13.45
CA TRP A 131 -0.44 -5.45 12.92
C TRP A 131 -0.40 -4.18 13.77
N GLU A 132 -0.55 -3.01 13.16
CA GLU A 132 -0.60 -1.71 13.84
C GLU A 132 -1.94 -1.45 14.54
N GLY A 133 -2.86 -2.41 14.56
CA GLY A 133 -4.04 -2.38 15.42
C GLY A 133 -3.83 -3.03 16.80
N GLU A 134 -2.71 -3.72 17.02
CA GLU A 134 -2.45 -4.39 18.30
C GLU A 134 -2.21 -3.35 19.40
N GLY A 135 -2.99 -3.44 20.48
CA GLY A 135 -2.89 -2.53 21.63
C GLY A 135 -3.61 -1.19 21.45
N GLU A 136 -4.20 -0.93 20.28
CA GLU A 136 -5.00 0.25 20.00
C GLU A 136 -6.45 0.08 20.44
N GLU A 137 -7.12 1.16 20.84
CA GLU A 137 -8.52 1.13 21.31
C GLU A 137 -9.49 0.75 20.18
N ASN A 138 -9.27 1.27 18.98
CA ASN A 138 -10.11 1.04 17.81
C ASN A 138 -9.41 0.16 16.75
N GLY A 139 -8.59 -0.81 17.18
CA GLY A 139 -7.88 -1.71 16.28
C GLY A 139 -7.11 -0.97 15.19
N VAL A 140 -7.06 -1.55 13.98
CA VAL A 140 -6.32 -0.93 12.85
C VAL A 140 -6.95 0.38 12.35
N TRP A 141 -8.19 0.67 12.74
CA TRP A 141 -8.85 1.93 12.37
C TRP A 141 -8.17 3.17 12.96
N GLU A 142 -7.52 3.05 14.13
CA GLU A 142 -6.70 4.15 14.69
C GLU A 142 -5.58 4.55 13.72
N GLU A 143 -4.82 3.57 13.23
CA GLU A 143 -3.74 3.82 12.28
C GLU A 143 -4.26 4.37 10.95
N ILE A 144 -5.36 3.81 10.42
CA ILE A 144 -6.02 4.32 9.20
C ILE A 144 -6.44 5.79 9.37
N SER A 145 -7.03 6.14 10.52
CA SER A 145 -7.43 7.51 10.86
C SER A 145 -6.23 8.44 10.99
N ARG A 146 -5.14 7.98 11.61
CA ARG A 146 -3.88 8.72 11.68
C ARG A 146 -3.30 8.99 10.30
N ILE A 147 -3.26 7.97 9.44
CA ILE A 147 -2.82 8.08 8.05
C ILE A 147 -3.68 9.10 7.29
N ASN A 148 -5.01 9.02 7.40
CA ASN A 148 -5.93 9.94 6.74
C ASN A 148 -5.64 11.40 7.12
N ARG A 149 -5.52 11.68 8.42
CA ARG A 149 -5.16 13.00 8.93
C ARG A 149 -3.82 13.48 8.37
N MET A 150 -2.79 12.63 8.40
CA MET A 150 -1.46 12.99 7.90
C MET A 150 -1.46 13.24 6.39
N CYS A 151 -2.24 12.47 5.63
CA CYS A 151 -2.42 12.67 4.20
C CYS A 151 -3.10 14.03 3.92
N PHE A 152 -4.15 14.36 4.66
CA PHE A 152 -4.83 15.64 4.54
C PHE A 152 -3.91 16.81 4.90
N GLU A 153 -3.17 16.72 6.00
CA GLU A 153 -2.25 17.77 6.43
C GLU A 153 -1.16 18.05 5.38
N LYS A 154 -0.54 17.01 4.85
CA LYS A 154 0.63 17.09 3.96
C LYS A 154 0.27 17.30 2.49
N CYS A 155 -0.86 16.76 2.04
CA CYS A 155 -1.22 16.66 0.63
C CYS A 155 -2.63 17.17 0.30
N LYS A 156 -3.43 17.57 1.30
CA LYS A 156 -4.82 18.04 1.12
C LYS A 156 -5.76 16.99 0.50
N ILE A 157 -5.45 15.71 0.69
CA ILE A 157 -6.27 14.58 0.24
C ILE A 157 -6.79 13.81 1.46
N SER A 158 -8.10 13.54 1.48
CA SER A 158 -8.77 12.73 2.52
C SER A 158 -9.38 11.46 1.92
N PHE A 159 -9.15 10.33 2.58
CA PHE A 159 -9.69 9.03 2.21
C PHE A 159 -11.15 8.88 2.62
N PHE A 160 -11.57 9.53 3.70
CA PHE A 160 -12.94 9.63 4.19
C PHE A 160 -13.17 10.97 4.88
#